data_AF-A0A357I287-F1
#
_entry.id   AF-A0A357I287-F1
#
_cell.length_a   1.000
_cell.length_b   1.000
_cell.length_c   1.000
_cell.angle_alpha   90.00
_cell.angle_beta   90.00
_cell.angle_gamma   90.00
#
_symmetry.space_group_name_H-M   'P 1'
#
loop_
_entity.id
_entity.type
_entity.pdbx_description
1 polymer ?
#
loop_
_entity_poly.entity_id
_entity_poly.type
_entity_poly.pdbx_seq_one_letter_code
_entity_poly.pdbx_strand_id
1 'polypeptide(L)'
;MEQALRTGPFRSLQLRTLLHALITTITDLGRSGGKDAELPLLSPGIQRAKNLIELSVSEPLSLKALAEAAGFSPPYFSTLFKQEVGLSPHHYAMGKRIAHGRYLLRSTDMPIVEIALECGFSSS
;
A
#
# COMPACT_ATOMS: atom_id res chain seq x y z
N MET A 1 -56.29 -19.22 36.76
CA MET A 1 -56.41 -19.22 35.29
C MET A 1 -55.94 -17.86 34.80
N GLU A 2 -54.88 -17.67 34.03
CA GLU A 2 -53.84 -18.56 33.52
C GLU A 2 -52.75 -17.63 32.95
N GLN A 3 -51.48 -17.99 33.19
CA GLN A 3 -50.29 -17.67 32.40
C GLN A 3 -49.70 -16.24 32.43
N ALA A 4 -48.74 -16.10 33.34
CA ALA A 4 -47.50 -15.36 33.16
C ALA A 4 -46.56 -16.03 32.13
N LEU A 5 -45.51 -15.29 31.71
CA LEU A 5 -44.33 -15.70 30.91
C LEU A 5 -44.60 -15.64 29.38
N ARG A 6 -43.83 -14.93 28.54
CA ARG A 6 -42.39 -15.12 28.31
C ARG A 6 -41.77 -13.89 27.64
N THR A 7 -40.91 -13.19 28.37
CA THR A 7 -39.86 -12.32 27.80
C THR A 7 -38.84 -13.20 27.06
N GLY A 8 -38.73 -13.03 25.74
CA GLY A 8 -37.88 -13.86 24.89
C GLY A 8 -36.39 -13.46 24.96
N PRO A 9 -35.45 -14.43 25.08
CA PRO A 9 -34.01 -14.21 25.35
C PRO A 9 -33.17 -13.82 24.12
N PHE A 10 -33.79 -13.27 23.06
CA PHE A 10 -33.16 -13.23 21.73
C PHE A 10 -32.67 -11.87 21.23
N ARG A 11 -32.78 -10.78 22.01
CA ARG A 11 -32.26 -9.45 21.59
C ARG A 11 -30.78 -9.20 21.92
N SER A 12 -30.14 -10.02 22.77
CA SER A 12 -28.76 -9.79 23.23
C SER A 12 -27.70 -10.68 22.55
N LEU A 13 -28.10 -11.64 21.70
CA LEU A 13 -27.18 -12.59 21.06
C LEU A 13 -26.94 -12.33 19.56
N GLN A 14 -27.50 -11.27 19.01
CA GLN A 14 -27.23 -10.90 17.62
C GLN A 14 -25.96 -10.05 17.49
N LEU A 15 -25.64 -9.23 18.49
CA LEU A 15 -24.47 -8.34 18.40
C LEU A 15 -23.14 -9.12 18.41
N ARG A 16 -23.00 -10.18 19.21
CA ARG A 16 -21.76 -10.97 19.30
C ARG A 16 -21.51 -11.78 18.04
N THR A 17 -22.56 -12.33 17.45
CA THR A 17 -22.50 -13.15 16.23
C THR A 17 -22.29 -12.28 15.00
N LEU A 18 -22.96 -11.11 14.94
CA LEU A 18 -22.71 -10.12 13.90
C LEU A 18 -21.30 -9.52 14.01
N LEU A 19 -20.80 -9.28 15.23
CA LEU A 19 -19.44 -8.80 15.45
C LEU A 19 -18.40 -9.86 15.07
N HIS A 20 -18.61 -11.13 15.41
CA HIS A 20 -17.73 -12.21 14.94
C HIS A 20 -17.77 -12.35 13.41
N ALA A 21 -18.95 -12.31 12.79
CA ALA A 21 -19.08 -12.36 11.33
C ALA A 21 -18.38 -11.17 10.64
N LEU A 22 -18.42 -9.99 11.25
CA LEU A 22 -17.73 -8.80 10.77
C LEU A 22 -16.20 -8.95 10.90
N ILE A 23 -15.71 -9.47 12.03
CA ILE A 23 -14.27 -9.73 12.23
C ILE A 23 -13.78 -10.77 11.24
N THR A 24 -14.52 -11.87 11.02
CA THR A 24 -14.13 -12.89 10.04
C THR A 24 -14.13 -12.36 8.61
N THR A 25 -15.10 -11.53 8.23
CA THR A 25 -15.15 -10.95 6.87
C THR A 25 -14.07 -9.88 6.65
N ILE A 26 -13.75 -9.06 7.64
CA ILE A 26 -12.62 -8.12 7.58
C ILE A 26 -11.28 -8.87 7.52
N THR A 27 -11.15 -9.97 8.27
CA THR A 27 -9.94 -10.79 8.23
C THR A 27 -9.79 -11.51 6.88
N ASP A 28 -10.89 -11.95 6.26
CA ASP A 28 -10.89 -12.54 4.92
C ASP A 28 -10.63 -11.52 3.81
N LEU A 29 -11.00 -10.25 3.97
CA LEU A 29 -10.58 -9.17 3.07
C LEU A 29 -9.06 -8.93 3.09
N GLY A 30 -8.38 -9.33 4.17
CA GLY A 30 -6.91 -9.36 4.28
C GLY A 30 -6.29 -10.72 3.95
N ARG A 31 -7.07 -11.80 3.81
CA ARG A 31 -6.62 -13.18 3.55
C ARG A 31 -7.03 -13.76 2.20
N SER A 32 -7.87 -13.07 1.44
CA SER A 32 -8.17 -13.39 0.04
C SER A 32 -7.08 -12.88 -0.91
N GLY A 33 -5.82 -13.15 -0.57
CA GLY A 33 -4.72 -13.29 -1.51
C GLY A 33 -4.43 -14.79 -1.61
N GLY A 34 -4.78 -15.39 -2.75
CA GLY A 34 -4.98 -16.83 -2.91
C GLY A 34 -3.81 -17.73 -2.52
N LYS A 35 -4.17 -18.99 -2.23
CA LYS A 35 -3.28 -20.12 -1.96
C LYS A 35 -2.45 -20.61 -3.16
N ASP A 36 -2.45 -19.92 -4.30
CA ASP A 36 -1.75 -20.35 -5.52
C ASP A 36 -0.86 -19.26 -6.17
N ALA A 37 -0.50 -18.20 -5.43
CA ALA A 37 0.51 -17.25 -5.86
C ALA A 37 1.49 -17.00 -4.71
N GLU A 38 2.52 -17.83 -4.64
CA GLU A 38 3.73 -17.55 -3.85
C GLU A 38 4.46 -16.37 -4.53
N LEU A 39 3.86 -15.19 -4.45
CA LEU A 39 4.57 -13.94 -4.71
C LEU A 39 5.72 -13.94 -3.70
N PRO A 40 6.99 -13.82 -4.13
CA PRO A 40 8.09 -13.72 -3.18
C PRO A 40 7.76 -12.57 -2.24
N LEU A 41 7.52 -12.89 -0.98
CA LEU A 41 7.25 -11.90 0.05
C LEU A 41 8.49 -11.01 0.11
N LEU A 42 8.33 -9.75 -0.29
CA LEU A 42 9.39 -8.76 -0.19
C LEU A 42 9.91 -8.77 1.25
N SER A 43 11.23 -8.70 1.42
CA SER A 43 11.79 -8.55 2.75
C SER A 43 11.24 -7.28 3.41
N PRO A 44 11.04 -7.26 4.73
CA PRO A 44 10.41 -6.12 5.41
C PRO A 44 11.09 -4.78 5.12
N GLY A 45 12.41 -4.78 4.91
CA GLY A 45 13.17 -3.58 4.53
C GLY A 45 12.84 -3.08 3.13
N ILE A 46 12.74 -3.99 2.15
CA ILE A 46 12.36 -3.64 0.78
C ILE A 46 10.90 -3.20 0.71
N GLN A 47 10.00 -3.83 1.45
CA GLN A 47 8.61 -3.39 1.56
C GLN A 47 8.50 -1.97 2.13
N ARG A 48 9.27 -1.63 3.18
CA ARG A 48 9.32 -0.27 3.73
C ARG A 48 9.80 0.75 2.68
N ALA A 49 10.89 0.46 1.98
CA ALA A 49 11.40 1.35 0.94
C ALA A 49 10.41 1.51 -0.23
N LYS A 50 9.75 0.43 -0.66
CA LYS A 50 8.71 0.48 -1.70
C LYS A 50 7.55 1.38 -1.28
N ASN A 51 7.08 1.24 -0.04
CA ASN A 51 6.02 2.10 0.49
C ASN A 51 6.45 3.57 0.56
N LEU A 52 7.70 3.84 0.96
CA LEU A 52 8.23 5.20 1.00
C LEU A 52 8.26 5.84 -0.41
N ILE A 53 8.67 5.08 -1.44
CA ILE A 53 8.62 5.57 -2.83
C ILE A 53 7.17 5.88 -3.26
N GLU A 54 6.21 5.06 -2.86
CA GLU A 54 4.80 5.24 -3.23
C GLU A 54 4.13 6.41 -2.50
N LEU A 55 4.58 6.74 -1.29
CA LEU A 55 4.09 7.89 -0.52
C LEU A 55 4.72 9.21 -0.95
N SER A 56 5.96 9.19 -1.45
CA SER A 56 6.74 10.39 -1.79
C SER A 56 7.01 10.52 -3.29
N VAL A 57 6.01 10.26 -4.13
CA VAL A 57 6.16 10.30 -5.60
C VAL A 57 6.60 11.69 -6.08
N SER A 58 6.10 12.74 -5.44
CA SER A 58 6.36 14.15 -5.74
C SER A 58 7.76 14.63 -5.33
N GLU A 59 8.41 13.95 -4.38
CA GLU A 59 9.69 14.39 -3.83
C GLU A 59 10.86 13.55 -4.36
N PRO A 60 12.04 14.15 -4.62
CA PRO A 60 13.23 13.40 -4.96
C PRO A 60 13.75 12.62 -3.74
N LEU A 61 13.56 11.30 -3.74
CA LEU A 61 14.16 10.41 -2.76
C LEU A 61 15.56 9.99 -3.19
N SER A 62 16.55 10.24 -2.32
CA SER A 62 17.91 9.74 -2.55
C SER A 62 18.01 8.24 -2.29
N LEU A 63 18.91 7.55 -3.01
CA LEU A 63 19.20 6.13 -2.77
C LEU A 63 19.62 5.87 -1.31
N LYS A 64 20.34 6.82 -0.71
CA LYS A 64 20.78 6.75 0.69
C LYS A 64 19.57 6.74 1.65
N ALA A 65 18.61 7.64 1.46
CA ALA A 65 17.41 7.70 2.30
C ALA A 65 16.56 6.41 2.20
N LEU A 66 16.43 5.86 0.99
CA LEU A 66 15.74 4.59 0.78
C LEU A 66 16.44 3.41 1.47
N ALA A 67 17.77 3.36 1.38
CA ALA A 67 18.57 2.34 2.02
C ALA A 67 18.50 2.43 3.56
N GLU A 68 18.55 3.65 4.11
CA GLU A 68 18.37 3.91 5.54
C GLU A 68 17.00 3.46 6.03
N ALA A 69 15.92 3.78 5.32
CA ALA A 69 14.56 3.33 5.63
C ALA A 69 14.42 1.79 5.57
N ALA A 70 15.15 1.14 4.65
CA ALA A 70 15.18 -0.30 4.53
C ALA A 70 16.02 -0.97 5.63
N GLY A 71 16.99 -0.26 6.22
CA GLY A 71 17.94 -0.80 7.20
C GLY A 71 19.18 -1.45 6.57
N PHE A 72 19.59 -0.98 5.38
CA PHE A 72 20.65 -1.57 4.58
C PHE A 72 21.68 -0.52 4.14
N SER A 73 22.89 -0.97 3.76
CA SER A 73 23.82 -0.09 3.05
C SER A 73 23.32 0.21 1.63
N PRO A 74 23.63 1.38 1.04
CA PRO A 74 23.11 1.74 -0.30
C PRO A 74 23.42 0.74 -1.43
N PRO A 75 24.63 0.16 -1.54
CA PRO A 75 24.93 -0.83 -2.57
C PRO A 75 24.15 -2.14 -2.38
N TYR A 76 24.02 -2.61 -1.13
CA TYR A 76 23.28 -3.83 -0.81
C TYR A 76 21.78 -3.63 -1.06
N PHE A 77 21.23 -2.51 -0.61
CA PHE A 77 19.85 -2.11 -0.87
C PHE A 77 19.52 -2.11 -2.36
N SER A 78 20.34 -1.44 -3.19
CA SER A 78 20.09 -1.35 -4.64
C SER A 78 20.02 -2.72 -5.31
N THR A 79 20.93 -3.62 -4.91
CA THR A 79 20.99 -4.99 -5.42
C THR A 79 19.78 -5.80 -4.97
N LEU A 80 19.49 -5.80 -3.66
CA LEU A 80 18.39 -6.55 -3.08
C LEU A 80 17.03 -6.06 -3.57
N PHE A 81 16.83 -4.74 -3.66
CA PHE A 81 15.62 -4.15 -4.20
C PHE A 81 15.40 -4.59 -5.66
N LYS A 82 16.44 -4.57 -6.49
CA LYS A 82 16.32 -5.05 -7.88
C LYS A 82 16.01 -6.55 -7.96
N GLN A 83 16.58 -7.36 -7.06
CA GLN A 83 16.33 -8.79 -7.01
C GLN A 83 14.88 -9.10 -6.61
N GLU A 84 14.35 -8.43 -5.60
CA GLU A 84 13.01 -8.70 -5.08
C GLU A 84 11.89 -7.99 -5.86
N VAL A 85 12.13 -6.75 -6.31
CA VAL A 85 11.12 -5.91 -7.00
C VAL A 85 11.24 -6.02 -8.53
N GLY A 86 12.36 -6.52 -9.06
CA GLY A 86 12.63 -6.67 -10.49
C GLY A 86 13.15 -5.39 -11.19
N LEU A 87 13.10 -4.24 -10.51
CA LEU A 87 13.53 -2.94 -11.03
C LEU A 87 14.50 -2.28 -10.05
N SER A 88 15.42 -1.43 -10.53
CA SER A 88 16.22 -0.62 -9.61
C SER A 88 15.32 0.41 -8.89
N PRO A 89 15.69 0.86 -7.67
CA PRO A 89 14.90 1.83 -6.92
C PRO A 89 14.55 3.09 -7.73
N HIS A 90 15.51 3.60 -8.50
CA HIS A 90 15.32 4.76 -9.37
C HIS A 90 14.29 4.51 -10.48
N HIS A 91 14.36 3.38 -11.19
CA HIS A 91 13.40 3.06 -12.25
C HIS A 91 12.00 2.82 -11.68
N TYR A 92 11.90 2.20 -10.51
CA TYR A 92 10.63 2.02 -9.82
C TYR A 92 9.98 3.37 -9.47
N ALA A 93 10.74 4.28 -8.85
CA ALA A 93 10.28 5.62 -8.52
C ALA A 93 9.86 6.42 -9.77
N MET A 94 10.66 6.36 -10.83
CA MET A 94 10.32 7.00 -12.11
C MET A 94 9.01 6.48 -12.69
N GLY A 95 8.77 5.16 -12.65
CA GLY A 95 7.52 4.57 -13.08
C GLY A 95 6.31 5.08 -12.29
N LYS A 96 6.46 5.25 -10.96
CA LYS A 96 5.42 5.83 -10.11
C LYS A 96 5.13 7.29 -10.45
N ARG A 97 6.16 8.09 -10.72
CA ARG A 97 6.01 9.49 -11.17
C ARG A 97 5.26 9.60 -12.48
N ILE A 98 5.60 8.77 -13.46
CA ILE A 98 4.90 8.72 -14.75
C ILE A 98 3.43 8.29 -14.55
N ALA A 99 3.18 7.29 -13.71
CA ALA A 99 1.81 6.85 -13.41
C ALA A 99 0.99 7.97 -12.76
N HIS A 100 1.57 8.72 -11.81
CA HIS A 100 0.93 9.86 -11.18
C HIS A 100 0.65 10.99 -12.18
N GLY A 101 1.63 11.35 -13.01
CA GLY A 101 1.44 12.38 -14.05
C GLY A 101 0.35 12.00 -15.05
N ARG A 102 0.29 10.73 -15.47
CA ARG A 102 -0.80 10.21 -16.31
C ARG A 102 -2.16 10.33 -15.64
N TYR A 103 -2.23 10.16 -14.33
CA TYR A 103 -3.47 10.35 -13.58
C TYR A 103 -3.88 11.82 -13.57
N LEU A 104 -2.97 12.74 -13.25
CA LEU A 104 -3.25 14.18 -13.22
C LEU A 104 -3.69 14.70 -14.59
N LEU A 105 -2.97 14.34 -15.66
CA LEU A 105 -3.30 14.70 -17.05
C LEU A 105 -4.70 14.26 -17.50
N ARG A 106 -5.29 13.25 -16.84
CA ARG A 106 -6.62 12.72 -17.16
C ARG A 106 -7.72 13.23 -16.24
N SER A 107 -7.36 13.71 -15.05
CA SER A 107 -8.30 14.01 -13.96
C SER A 107 -8.37 15.49 -13.62
N THR A 108 -7.46 16.31 -14.13
CA THR A 108 -7.40 17.75 -13.86
C THR A 108 -7.12 18.55 -15.13
N ASP A 109 -7.44 19.84 -15.09
CA ASP A 109 -7.08 20.83 -16.13
C ASP A 109 -5.79 21.60 -15.76
N MET A 110 -4.96 21.02 -14.88
CA MET A 110 -3.73 21.64 -14.42
C MET A 110 -2.74 21.84 -15.58
N PRO A 111 -2.04 22.98 -15.66
CA PRO A 111 -0.99 23.19 -16.66
C PRO A 111 0.06 22.08 -16.62
N ILE A 112 0.54 21.64 -17.80
CA ILE A 112 1.54 20.55 -17.91
C ILE A 112 2.79 20.82 -17.07
N VAL A 113 3.20 22.08 -16.97
CA VAL A 113 4.36 22.49 -16.16
C VAL A 113 4.11 22.24 -14.67
N GLU A 114 2.92 22.55 -14.16
CA GLU A 114 2.55 22.28 -12.77
C GLU A 114 2.45 20.78 -12.51
N ILE A 115 1.89 19.99 -13.44
CA ILE A 115 1.85 18.53 -13.34
C ILE A 115 3.27 17.95 -13.26
N ALA A 116 4.21 18.49 -14.03
CA ALA A 116 5.59 18.04 -14.00
C ALA A 116 6.21 18.27 -12.60
N LEU A 117 5.99 19.44 -12.02
CA LEU A 117 6.46 19.78 -10.67
C LEU A 117 5.82 18.90 -9.59
N GLU A 118 4.51 18.66 -9.67
CA GLU A 118 3.77 17.77 -8.75
C GLU A 118 4.25 16.31 -8.82
N CYS A 119 4.78 15.89 -9.97
CA CYS A 119 5.39 14.57 -10.15
C CYS A 119 6.88 14.54 -9.78
N GLY A 120 7.43 15.63 -9.26
CA GLY A 120 8.83 15.74 -8.87
C GLY A 120 9.82 15.82 -10.04
N PHE A 121 9.35 16.22 -11.23
CA PHE A 121 10.22 16.56 -12.34
C PHE A 121 10.67 18.02 -12.21
N SER A 122 11.98 18.23 -12.14
CA SER A 122 12.59 19.56 -12.23
C SER A 122 12.99 19.86 -13.66
N SER A 123 12.71 21.06 -14.16
CA SER A 123 13.36 21.56 -15.38
C SER A 123 14.85 21.72 -15.11
N SER A 124 15.69 21.01 -15.87
CA SER A 124 17.13 21.29 -15.94
C SER A 124 17.37 22.51 -16.84
#